data_AF-L8MUM4-F1
#
_entry.id   AF-L8MUM4-F1
#
_cell.length_a   1.000
_cell.length_b   1.000
_cell.length_c   1.000
_cell.angle_alpha   90.00
_cell.angle_beta   90.00
_cell.angle_gamma   90.00
#
_symmetry.space_group_name_H-M   'P 1'
#
loop_
_entity.id
_entity.type
_entity.pdbx_description
1 polymer ?
#
loop_
_entity_poly.entity_id
_entity_poly.type
_entity_poly.pdbx_seq_one_letter_code
_entity_poly.pdbx_strand_id
1 'polypeptide(L)'
;VNINKPEAVISGAKDKYNSKFTGDFGVNLGSSELVKVNGSGKLTVLYQDGKWGSKHQDVKLNGTVANILNFDASDIKYDHENTKISIAKASITIPKLNDAKANVENARIDSNGLDWDKVTLSATQIALGSYVNINKPEAVISGAKDKYNSKFTGDFGVNLGSSELVKVNGSGKLTVLYQDGKWGSTHQDVKLNGTVANILNFDASDIKYDHENTKISIAKASITIPKLNDAKANVENARIDSNGLDWDKATLSATQIALGSYVNISKPEAVISGAKD
;
A
#
# COMPACT_ATOMS: atom_id res chain seq x y z
N VAL A 1 17.18 8.67 34.65
CA VAL A 1 18.23 8.28 33.67
C VAL A 1 19.25 7.46 34.43
N ASN A 2 19.51 6.23 34.02
CA ASN A 2 20.54 5.39 34.63
C ASN A 2 21.72 5.29 33.67
N ILE A 3 22.95 5.52 34.16
CA ILE A 3 24.18 5.28 33.41
C ILE A 3 24.77 3.97 33.93
N ASN A 4 24.92 2.99 33.03
CA ASN A 4 25.43 1.67 33.32
C ASN A 4 26.79 1.48 32.63
N LYS A 5 27.65 0.64 33.24
CA LYS A 5 29.00 0.34 32.76
C LYS A 5 29.82 1.61 32.44
N PRO A 6 29.93 2.58 33.38
CA PRO A 6 30.74 3.75 33.15
C PRO A 6 32.23 3.37 33.07
N GLU A 7 32.91 3.86 32.05
CA GLU A 7 34.36 3.79 31.89
C GLU A 7 34.89 5.22 31.75
N ALA A 8 36.01 5.51 32.42
CA ALA A 8 36.67 6.80 32.36
C ALA A 8 38.17 6.62 32.11
N VAL A 9 38.72 7.41 31.20
CA VAL A 9 40.15 7.55 30.98
C VAL A 9 40.47 9.03 31.11
N ILE A 10 41.37 9.37 32.03
CA ILE A 10 41.83 10.74 32.28
C ILE A 10 43.35 10.74 32.12
N SER A 11 43.86 11.46 31.14
CA SER A 11 45.30 11.57 30.94
C SER A 11 45.94 12.57 31.91
N GLY A 12 47.25 12.47 32.07
CA GLY A 12 48.03 13.41 32.89
C GLY A 12 48.32 14.74 32.18
N ALA A 13 49.06 15.62 32.87
CA ALA A 13 49.42 16.95 32.38
C ALA A 13 50.12 16.94 31.01
N LYS A 14 50.93 15.91 30.72
CA LYS A 14 51.66 15.76 29.45
C LYS A 14 50.72 15.71 28.23
N ASP A 15 49.54 15.12 28.40
CA ASP A 15 48.52 15.03 27.37
C ASP A 15 47.37 16.01 27.64
N LYS A 16 47.68 17.13 28.32
CA LYS A 16 46.76 18.24 28.63
C LYS A 16 45.47 17.82 29.32
N TYR A 17 45.52 16.74 30.12
CA TYR A 17 44.34 16.21 30.82
C TYR A 17 43.20 15.77 29.88
N ASN A 18 43.54 15.38 28.64
CA ASN A 18 42.55 14.82 27.72
C ASN A 18 41.78 13.68 28.42
N SER A 19 40.46 13.77 28.41
CA SER A 19 39.58 12.88 29.17
C SER A 19 38.51 12.28 28.28
N LYS A 20 38.16 11.03 28.53
CA LYS A 20 37.08 10.31 27.85
C LYS A 20 36.24 9.57 28.88
N PHE A 21 34.96 9.85 28.90
CA PHE A 21 33.95 9.16 29.70
C PHE A 21 33.00 8.45 28.74
N THR A 22 32.72 7.18 28.98
CA THR A 22 31.78 6.40 28.17
C THR A 22 30.88 5.58 29.07
N GLY A 23 29.61 5.45 28.71
CA GLY A 23 28.66 4.61 29.43
C GLY A 23 27.38 4.42 28.65
N ASP A 24 26.67 3.34 28.95
CA ASP A 24 25.35 3.07 28.41
C ASP A 24 24.33 3.88 29.22
N PHE A 25 23.39 4.58 28.59
CA PHE A 25 22.29 5.24 29.26
C PHE A 25 20.97 4.53 29.00
N GLY A 26 20.07 4.60 29.98
CA GLY A 26 18.71 4.09 29.88
C GLY A 26 17.71 5.04 30.56
N VAL A 27 16.57 5.22 29.91
CA VAL A 27 15.45 6.06 30.36
C VAL A 27 14.15 5.32 30.09
N ASN A 28 13.34 5.12 31.12
CA ASN A 28 11.98 4.59 30.97
C ASN A 28 11.04 5.63 31.59
N LEU A 29 10.07 6.09 30.81
CA LEU A 29 9.10 7.10 31.22
C LEU A 29 7.68 6.60 31.01
N GLY A 30 6.81 6.94 31.96
CA GLY A 30 5.38 6.70 31.90
C GLY A 30 4.96 5.24 32.14
N SER A 31 3.72 4.93 31.72
CA SER A 31 3.07 3.63 31.89
C SER A 31 2.39 3.21 30.59
N SER A 32 2.24 1.91 30.36
CA SER A 32 1.61 1.38 29.14
C SER A 32 0.14 1.79 28.97
N GLU A 33 -0.53 2.21 30.05
CA GLU A 33 -1.94 2.61 30.00
C GLU A 33 -2.18 3.91 29.23
N LEU A 34 -1.23 4.85 29.27
CA LEU A 34 -1.32 6.12 28.55
C LEU A 34 -0.17 6.32 27.57
N VAL A 35 1.06 6.41 28.08
CA VAL A 35 2.28 6.54 27.27
C VAL A 35 3.41 5.85 27.99
N LYS A 36 4.07 4.90 27.32
CA LYS A 36 5.35 4.31 27.75
C LYS A 36 6.41 4.66 26.73
N VAL A 37 7.50 5.27 27.16
CA VAL A 37 8.66 5.57 26.32
C VAL A 37 9.93 5.02 26.96
N ASN A 38 10.68 4.24 26.20
CA ASN A 38 12.00 3.76 26.57
C ASN A 38 13.03 4.35 25.61
N GLY A 39 14.05 4.99 26.17
CA GLY A 39 15.23 5.48 25.46
C GLY A 39 16.48 4.78 25.97
N SER A 40 17.37 4.40 25.08
CA SER A 40 18.66 3.81 25.46
C SER A 40 19.74 4.17 24.45
N GLY A 41 20.99 4.10 24.84
CA GLY A 41 22.10 4.25 23.91
C GLY A 41 23.43 4.34 24.65
N LYS A 42 24.49 4.70 23.93
CA LYS A 42 25.81 4.93 24.49
C LYS A 42 26.18 6.40 24.38
N LEU A 43 26.58 6.98 25.51
CA LEU A 43 27.10 8.34 25.58
C LEU A 43 28.61 8.28 25.75
N THR A 44 29.33 9.03 24.91
CA THR A 44 30.75 9.33 25.13
C THR A 44 30.92 10.84 25.30
N VAL A 45 31.52 11.26 26.41
CA VAL A 45 31.92 12.66 26.65
C VAL A 45 33.44 12.74 26.52
N LEU A 46 33.92 13.71 25.75
CA LEU A 46 35.33 13.93 25.48
C LEU A 46 35.71 15.33 25.96
N TYR A 47 36.87 15.42 26.62
CA TYR A 47 37.57 16.67 26.84
C TYR A 47 38.90 16.60 26.11
N GLN A 48 39.08 17.43 25.08
CA GLN A 48 40.29 17.45 24.26
C GLN A 48 40.68 18.90 23.97
N ASP A 49 41.96 19.23 24.18
CA ASP A 49 42.53 20.56 23.90
C ASP A 49 41.69 21.74 24.45
N GLY A 50 41.18 21.59 25.68
CA GLY A 50 40.40 22.64 26.34
C GLY A 50 38.92 22.68 25.98
N LYS A 51 38.42 21.75 25.16
CA LYS A 51 37.02 21.73 24.70
C LYS A 51 36.30 20.47 25.14
N TRP A 52 35.06 20.65 25.59
CA TRP A 52 34.12 19.57 25.84
C TRP A 52 33.36 19.21 24.56
N GLY A 53 33.20 17.92 24.31
CA GLY A 53 32.39 17.37 23.25
C GLY A 53 31.62 16.14 23.73
N SER A 54 30.56 15.78 23.01
CA SER A 54 29.79 14.57 23.27
C SER A 54 29.46 13.85 21.97
N LYS A 55 29.39 12.53 22.05
CA LYS A 55 28.94 11.66 20.96
C LYS A 55 27.93 10.67 21.48
N HIS A 56 26.79 10.61 20.80
CA HIS A 56 25.74 9.64 21.03
C HIS A 56 25.86 8.51 19.99
N GLN A 57 25.81 7.25 20.43
CA GLN A 57 25.89 6.07 19.57
C GLN A 57 24.77 5.10 19.92
N ASP A 58 24.30 4.37 18.91
CA ASP A 58 23.31 3.29 19.02
C ASP A 58 22.07 3.71 19.82
N VAL A 59 21.66 4.98 19.68
CA VAL A 59 20.51 5.50 20.40
C VAL A 59 19.24 4.90 19.82
N LYS A 60 18.43 4.32 20.70
CA LYS A 60 17.13 3.74 20.41
C LYS A 60 16.06 4.45 21.21
N LEU A 61 14.91 4.64 20.60
CA LEU A 61 13.73 5.19 21.22
C LEU A 61 12.53 4.35 20.80
N ASN A 62 11.82 3.76 21.75
CA ASN A 62 10.61 2.99 21.46
C ASN A 62 9.54 3.26 22.50
N GLY A 63 8.31 2.93 22.18
CA GLY A 63 7.22 3.15 23.10
C GLY A 63 5.87 2.70 22.57
N THR A 64 4.88 2.87 23.45
CA THR A 64 3.46 2.69 23.11
C THR A 64 2.65 3.85 23.63
N VAL A 65 1.60 4.22 22.90
CA VAL A 65 0.56 5.15 23.33
C VAL A 65 -0.74 4.38 23.47
N ALA A 66 -1.28 4.36 24.69
CA ALA A 66 -2.54 3.71 25.07
C ALA A 66 -2.69 2.25 24.63
N ASN A 67 -1.59 1.51 24.46
CA ASN A 67 -1.56 0.17 23.84
C ASN A 67 -2.24 0.10 22.45
N ILE A 68 -2.33 1.23 21.76
CA ILE A 68 -2.94 1.36 20.43
C ILE A 68 -1.85 1.54 19.38
N LEU A 69 -0.91 2.45 19.65
CA LEU A 69 0.14 2.84 18.72
C LEU A 69 1.49 2.47 19.32
N ASN A 70 2.24 1.65 18.61
CA ASN A 70 3.64 1.35 18.93
C ASN A 70 4.55 2.14 18.02
N PHE A 71 5.65 2.65 18.54
CA PHE A 71 6.70 3.28 17.75
C PHE A 71 8.08 2.75 18.14
N ASP A 72 8.99 2.74 17.18
CA ASP A 72 10.39 2.36 17.37
C ASP A 72 11.26 3.22 16.46
N ALA A 73 12.41 3.64 16.95
CA ALA A 73 13.44 4.29 16.18
C ALA A 73 14.82 3.83 16.69
N SER A 74 15.73 3.56 15.76
CA SER A 74 17.06 3.06 16.07
C SER A 74 18.16 3.82 15.35
N ASP A 75 19.37 3.71 15.91
CA ASP A 75 20.60 4.32 15.41
C ASP A 75 20.47 5.84 15.23
N ILE A 76 19.79 6.46 16.20
CA ILE A 76 19.63 7.91 16.25
C ILE A 76 21.00 8.53 16.56
N LYS A 77 21.41 9.49 15.76
CA LYS A 77 22.69 10.20 15.89
C LYS A 77 22.44 11.70 15.83
N TYR A 78 23.14 12.43 16.68
CA TYR A 78 23.19 13.88 16.61
C TYR A 78 24.60 14.32 16.25
N ASP A 79 24.70 15.04 15.13
CA ASP A 79 25.90 15.72 14.69
C ASP A 79 25.87 17.15 15.25
N HIS A 80 26.73 17.38 16.25
CA HIS A 80 26.83 18.67 16.94
C HIS A 80 27.43 19.78 16.06
N GLU A 81 28.26 19.44 15.06
CA GLU A 81 28.91 20.43 14.21
C GLU A 81 27.92 20.99 13.19
N ASN A 82 27.10 20.11 12.62
CA ASN A 82 26.14 20.47 11.57
C ASN A 82 24.70 20.65 12.07
N THR A 83 24.46 20.50 13.39
CA THR A 83 23.10 20.57 14.00
C THR A 83 22.12 19.63 13.28
N LYS A 84 22.54 18.38 13.07
CA LYS A 84 21.80 17.40 12.26
C LYS A 84 21.47 16.15 13.07
N ILE A 85 20.22 15.71 13.00
CA ILE A 85 19.79 14.41 13.51
C ILE A 85 19.73 13.43 12.33
N SER A 86 20.21 12.22 12.52
CA SER A 86 20.03 11.09 11.59
C SER A 86 19.40 9.92 12.32
N ILE A 87 18.44 9.25 11.69
CA ILE A 87 17.71 8.10 12.22
C ILE A 87 17.74 7.03 11.14
N ALA A 88 18.44 5.93 11.37
CA ALA A 88 18.60 4.91 10.32
C ALA A 88 17.26 4.21 10.03
N LYS A 89 16.50 3.91 11.08
CA LYS A 89 15.20 3.25 10.99
C LYS A 89 14.24 3.86 11.99
N ALA A 90 13.03 4.12 11.54
CA ALA A 90 11.90 4.43 12.41
C ALA A 90 10.67 3.67 11.93
N SER A 91 9.77 3.34 12.85
CA SER A 91 8.52 2.68 12.53
C SER A 91 7.40 3.08 13.48
N ILE A 92 6.18 3.03 12.96
CA ILE A 92 4.93 3.10 13.72
C ILE A 92 4.10 1.89 13.33
N THR A 93 3.45 1.27 14.31
CA THR A 93 2.49 0.17 14.09
C THR A 93 1.23 0.43 14.90
N ILE A 94 0.07 0.25 14.29
CA ILE A 94 -1.24 0.29 14.93
C ILE A 94 -1.91 -1.08 14.72
N PRO A 95 -1.70 -2.07 15.63
CA PRO A 95 -2.18 -3.44 15.43
C PRO A 95 -3.70 -3.52 15.22
N LYS A 96 -4.46 -2.73 16.00
CA LYS A 96 -5.92 -2.69 15.94
C LYS A 96 -6.47 -2.03 14.66
N LEU A 97 -5.62 -1.40 13.85
CA LEU A 97 -5.98 -0.84 12.55
C LEU A 97 -5.44 -1.75 11.44
N ASN A 98 -5.85 -3.02 11.46
CA ASN A 98 -5.43 -4.04 10.48
C ASN A 98 -3.91 -4.09 10.28
N ASP A 99 -3.16 -4.03 11.39
CA ASP A 99 -1.71 -4.00 11.38
C ASP A 99 -1.12 -2.88 10.51
N ALA A 100 -1.76 -1.71 10.48
CA ALA A 100 -1.25 -0.55 9.78
C ALA A 100 0.15 -0.19 10.28
N LYS A 101 1.09 -0.08 9.34
CA LYS A 101 2.52 0.13 9.59
C LYS A 101 3.02 1.26 8.73
N ALA A 102 3.90 2.06 9.30
CA ALA A 102 4.72 3.02 8.60
C ALA A 102 6.17 2.74 8.98
N ASN A 103 7.06 2.57 7.99
CA ASN A 103 8.49 2.42 8.18
C ASN A 103 9.19 3.56 7.46
N VAL A 104 10.22 4.12 8.08
CA VAL A 104 11.05 5.20 7.53
C VAL A 104 12.51 4.74 7.56
N GLU A 105 13.18 4.87 6.42
CA GLU A 105 14.59 4.55 6.24
C GLU A 105 15.38 5.86 6.10
N ASN A 106 16.47 5.97 6.86
CA ASN A 106 17.45 7.07 6.83
C ASN A 106 16.82 8.47 6.91
N ALA A 107 15.96 8.68 7.90
CA ALA A 107 15.44 10.01 8.17
C ALA A 107 16.53 10.96 8.68
N ARG A 108 16.43 12.22 8.29
CA ARG A 108 17.35 13.29 8.68
C ARG A 108 16.57 14.55 9.02
N ILE A 109 17.01 15.24 10.06
CA ILE A 109 16.47 16.55 10.45
C ILE A 109 17.64 17.51 10.52
N ASP A 110 17.59 18.57 9.72
CA ASP A 110 18.61 19.63 9.70
C ASP A 110 17.96 21.00 9.41
N SER A 111 18.78 22.01 9.08
CA SER A 111 18.30 23.37 8.79
C SER A 111 17.34 23.46 7.60
N ASN A 112 17.31 22.45 6.71
CA ASN A 112 16.37 22.38 5.59
C ASN A 112 15.05 21.68 5.96
N GLY A 113 14.92 21.16 7.18
CA GLY A 113 13.74 20.45 7.67
C GLY A 113 13.93 18.94 7.81
N LEU A 114 12.84 18.19 7.67
CA LEU A 114 12.80 16.72 7.75
C LEU A 114 12.81 16.13 6.34
N ASP A 115 13.66 15.13 6.12
CA ASP A 115 13.73 14.36 4.89
C ASP A 115 14.12 12.90 5.20
N TRP A 116 14.01 12.01 4.23
CA TRP A 116 14.26 10.57 4.37
C TRP A 116 14.84 10.00 3.07
N ASP A 117 15.10 8.70 3.05
CA ASP A 117 15.39 8.01 1.79
C ASP A 117 14.13 7.32 1.28
N LYS A 118 13.42 6.63 2.18
CA LYS A 118 12.20 5.88 1.84
C LYS A 118 11.25 5.79 3.01
N VAL A 119 9.96 6.04 2.75
CA VAL A 119 8.85 5.67 3.63
C VAL A 119 8.08 4.54 2.98
N THR A 120 7.73 3.51 3.76
CA THR A 120 6.83 2.43 3.34
C THR A 120 5.63 2.39 4.27
N LEU A 121 4.43 2.42 3.71
CA LEU A 121 3.15 2.31 4.42
C LEU A 121 2.51 0.99 4.01
N SER A 122 1.94 0.25 4.96
CA SER A 122 1.19 -0.95 4.64
C SER A 122 0.10 -1.24 5.67
N ALA A 123 -0.90 -2.02 5.26
CA ALA A 123 -1.89 -2.60 6.16
C ALA A 123 -2.35 -3.94 5.57
N THR A 124 -2.99 -4.78 6.38
CA THR A 124 -3.60 -6.02 5.89
C THR A 124 -4.79 -5.71 4.97
N GLN A 125 -5.60 -4.71 5.35
CA GLN A 125 -6.78 -4.30 4.62
C GLN A 125 -7.22 -2.88 5.04
N ILE A 126 -7.74 -2.11 4.11
CA ILE A 126 -8.54 -0.90 4.38
C ILE A 126 -9.94 -1.16 3.84
N ALA A 127 -10.98 -0.98 4.65
CA ALA A 127 -12.36 -1.28 4.27
C ALA A 127 -13.30 -0.12 4.59
N LEU A 128 -14.26 0.11 3.69
CA LEU A 128 -15.42 0.96 3.91
C LEU A 128 -16.65 0.06 4.09
N GLY A 129 -16.92 -0.29 5.35
CA GLY A 129 -17.95 -1.26 5.72
C GLY A 129 -17.72 -2.62 5.06
N SER A 130 -18.81 -3.26 4.63
CA SER A 130 -18.78 -4.54 3.91
C SER A 130 -18.71 -4.41 2.39
N TYR A 131 -18.68 -3.18 1.85
CA TYR A 131 -18.92 -2.93 0.44
C TYR A 131 -17.65 -2.74 -0.36
N VAL A 132 -16.67 -2.03 0.19
CA VAL A 132 -15.41 -1.71 -0.51
C VAL A 132 -14.24 -2.10 0.38
N ASN A 133 -13.28 -2.81 -0.18
CA ASN A 133 -12.03 -3.11 0.45
C ASN A 133 -10.85 -2.85 -0.49
N ILE A 134 -9.72 -2.52 0.10
CA ILE A 134 -8.40 -2.56 -0.52
C ILE A 134 -7.58 -3.53 0.33
N ASN A 135 -7.25 -4.67 -0.24
CA ASN A 135 -6.45 -5.69 0.41
C ASN A 135 -4.97 -5.45 0.15
N LYS A 136 -4.16 -5.71 1.18
CA LYS A 136 -2.70 -5.52 1.16
C LYS A 136 -2.27 -4.18 0.53
N PRO A 137 -2.89 -3.04 0.92
CA PRO A 137 -2.44 -1.75 0.43
C PRO A 137 -0.98 -1.55 0.86
N GLU A 138 -0.18 -1.06 -0.07
CA GLU A 138 1.20 -0.68 0.14
C GLU A 138 1.45 0.66 -0.54
N ALA A 139 2.13 1.58 0.16
CA ALA A 139 2.67 2.79 -0.44
C ALA A 139 4.15 2.91 -0.16
N VAL A 140 4.89 3.41 -1.15
CA VAL A 140 6.29 3.80 -1.04
C VAL A 140 6.39 5.26 -1.42
N ILE A 141 7.05 6.05 -0.57
CA ILE A 141 7.29 7.48 -0.78
C ILE A 141 8.80 7.71 -0.63
N SER A 142 9.47 8.08 -1.71
CA SER A 142 10.89 8.43 -1.64
C SER A 142 11.10 9.79 -0.98
N GLY A 143 12.34 10.09 -0.58
CA GLY A 143 12.71 11.43 -0.10
C GLY A 143 13.07 12.42 -1.21
N ALA A 144 13.67 13.54 -0.81
CA ALA A 144 13.97 14.65 -1.73
C ALA A 144 14.89 14.27 -2.90
N LYS A 145 15.81 13.32 -2.70
CA LYS A 145 16.74 12.84 -3.74
C LYS A 145 16.00 12.32 -4.98
N ASP A 146 14.86 11.65 -4.78
CA ASP A 146 14.00 11.16 -5.85
C ASP A 146 12.74 12.01 -5.99
N LYS A 147 12.83 13.30 -5.61
CA LYS A 147 11.75 14.31 -5.72
C LYS A 147 10.43 13.90 -5.10
N TYR A 148 10.47 13.11 -4.02
CA TYR A 148 9.28 12.59 -3.36
C TYR A 148 8.36 11.77 -4.28
N ASN A 149 8.95 11.14 -5.30
CA ASN A 149 8.23 10.19 -6.14
C ASN A 149 7.57 9.11 -5.26
N SER A 150 6.32 8.81 -5.56
CA SER A 150 5.49 7.95 -4.72
C SER A 150 4.75 6.92 -5.55
N LYS A 151 4.52 5.75 -4.96
CA LYS A 151 3.74 4.66 -5.54
C LYS A 151 2.82 4.10 -4.48
N PHE A 152 1.55 3.99 -4.80
CA PHE A 152 0.57 3.24 -4.03
C PHE A 152 0.08 2.05 -4.85
N THR A 153 -0.08 0.90 -4.21
CA THR A 153 -0.68 -0.29 -4.82
C THR A 153 -1.63 -0.97 -3.85
N GLY A 154 -2.69 -1.57 -4.37
CA GLY A 154 -3.57 -2.43 -3.59
C GLY A 154 -4.58 -3.17 -4.46
N ASP A 155 -5.03 -4.31 -3.97
CA ASP A 155 -6.07 -5.10 -4.63
C ASP A 155 -7.42 -4.58 -4.15
N PHE A 156 -8.16 -3.89 -5.02
CA PHE A 156 -9.48 -3.39 -4.69
C PHE A 156 -10.55 -4.46 -4.90
N GLY A 157 -11.54 -4.45 -4.03
CA GLY A 157 -12.76 -5.25 -4.12
C GLY A 157 -13.96 -4.38 -3.80
N VAL A 158 -14.98 -4.45 -4.64
CA VAL A 158 -16.28 -3.81 -4.45
C VAL A 158 -17.33 -4.91 -4.51
N ASN A 159 -18.25 -4.95 -3.56
CA ASN A 159 -19.39 -5.86 -3.53
C ASN A 159 -20.61 -5.06 -3.09
N LEU A 160 -21.57 -4.89 -3.98
CA LEU A 160 -22.76 -4.09 -3.77
C LEU A 160 -24.02 -4.91 -4.01
N GLY A 161 -25.02 -4.68 -3.13
CA GLY A 161 -26.36 -5.22 -3.27
C GLY A 161 -26.51 -6.67 -2.82
N SER A 162 -27.58 -7.32 -3.29
CA SER A 162 -27.96 -8.69 -2.95
C SER A 162 -28.43 -9.42 -4.19
N SER A 163 -28.24 -10.74 -4.23
CA SER A 163 -28.56 -11.51 -5.42
C SER A 163 -30.07 -11.60 -5.71
N GLU A 164 -30.91 -11.32 -4.72
CA GLU A 164 -32.37 -11.25 -4.84
C GLU A 164 -32.87 -10.11 -5.74
N LEU A 165 -32.10 -9.01 -5.84
CA LEU A 165 -32.42 -7.88 -6.73
C LEU A 165 -31.28 -7.64 -7.72
N VAL A 166 -30.17 -7.10 -7.24
CA VAL A 166 -28.96 -6.87 -8.04
C VAL A 166 -27.76 -7.03 -7.11
N LYS A 167 -26.84 -7.93 -7.47
CA LYS A 167 -25.51 -8.04 -6.86
C LYS A 167 -24.46 -7.71 -7.90
N VAL A 168 -23.53 -6.81 -7.58
CA VAL A 168 -22.40 -6.46 -8.44
C VAL A 168 -21.11 -6.58 -7.65
N ASN A 169 -20.15 -7.32 -8.19
CA ASN A 169 -18.80 -7.39 -7.67
C ASN A 169 -17.82 -6.81 -8.69
N GLY A 170 -16.96 -5.90 -8.23
CA GLY A 170 -15.82 -5.40 -8.98
C GLY A 170 -14.53 -5.78 -8.26
N SER A 171 -13.49 -6.11 -9.00
CA SER A 171 -12.18 -6.35 -8.40
C SER A 171 -11.07 -6.00 -9.37
N GLY A 172 -9.88 -5.74 -8.85
CA GLY A 172 -8.68 -5.58 -9.65
C GLY A 172 -7.55 -5.05 -8.80
N LYS A 173 -6.43 -4.73 -9.44
CA LYS A 173 -5.30 -4.09 -8.79
C LYS A 173 -5.19 -2.65 -9.25
N LEU A 174 -5.16 -1.74 -8.30
CA LEU A 174 -4.90 -0.32 -8.54
C LEU A 174 -3.43 -0.02 -8.25
N THR A 175 -2.78 0.67 -9.17
CA THR A 175 -1.50 1.33 -8.91
C THR A 175 -1.67 2.83 -9.16
N VAL A 176 -1.31 3.66 -8.19
CA VAL A 176 -1.25 5.12 -8.32
C VAL A 176 0.21 5.54 -8.21
N LEU A 177 0.65 6.40 -9.13
CA LEU A 177 2.00 6.92 -9.19
C LEU A 177 1.97 8.44 -9.09
N TYR A 178 2.89 8.98 -8.32
CA TYR A 178 3.29 10.38 -8.39
C TYR A 178 4.75 10.41 -8.84
N GLN A 179 4.99 10.87 -10.06
CA GLN A 179 6.32 10.92 -10.66
C GLN A 179 6.56 12.27 -11.29
N ASP A 180 7.66 12.92 -10.90
CA ASP A 180 8.11 14.21 -11.46
C ASP A 180 7.00 15.27 -11.49
N GLY A 181 6.21 15.37 -10.42
CA GLY A 181 5.14 16.37 -10.29
C GLY A 181 3.80 15.97 -10.92
N LYS A 182 3.68 14.76 -11.47
CA LYS A 182 2.46 14.31 -12.16
C LYS A 182 1.87 13.08 -11.48
N TRP A 183 0.54 13.08 -11.39
CA TRP A 183 -0.23 11.91 -10.98
C TRP A 183 -0.57 11.03 -12.16
N GLY A 184 -0.49 9.72 -11.97
CA GLY A 184 -0.94 8.72 -12.92
C GLY A 184 -1.52 7.50 -12.19
N SER A 185 -2.32 6.71 -12.90
CA SER A 185 -2.87 5.47 -12.36
C SER A 185 -2.93 4.40 -13.43
N THR A 186 -2.75 3.15 -13.01
CA THR A 186 -2.98 1.98 -13.85
C THR A 186 -3.86 0.99 -13.10
N HIS A 187 -4.67 0.27 -13.88
CA HIS A 187 -5.52 -0.81 -13.39
C HIS A 187 -5.11 -2.11 -14.05
N GLN A 188 -5.02 -3.19 -13.28
CA GLN A 188 -4.68 -4.52 -13.76
C GLN A 188 -5.72 -5.52 -13.30
N ASP A 189 -5.93 -6.56 -14.12
CA ASP A 189 -6.82 -7.69 -13.84
C ASP A 189 -8.21 -7.26 -13.38
N VAL A 190 -8.72 -6.16 -13.95
CA VAL A 190 -10.03 -5.63 -13.58
C VAL A 190 -11.12 -6.59 -14.06
N LYS A 191 -11.99 -6.96 -13.12
CA LYS A 191 -13.13 -7.84 -13.33
C LYS A 191 -14.38 -7.17 -12.81
N LEU A 192 -15.49 -7.44 -13.48
CA LEU A 192 -16.82 -7.01 -13.09
C LEU A 192 -17.77 -8.17 -13.30
N ASN A 193 -18.48 -8.60 -12.26
CA ASN A 193 -19.47 -9.66 -12.36
C ASN A 193 -20.66 -9.39 -11.47
N GLY A 194 -21.73 -10.14 -11.67
CA GLY A 194 -22.91 -9.96 -10.86
C GLY A 194 -24.08 -10.82 -11.28
N THR A 195 -25.19 -10.62 -10.58
CA THR A 195 -26.46 -11.25 -10.89
C THR A 195 -27.62 -10.27 -10.68
N VAL A 196 -28.65 -10.43 -11.50
CA VAL A 196 -29.93 -9.71 -11.38
C VAL A 196 -31.01 -10.74 -11.08
N ALA A 197 -31.69 -10.57 -9.95
CA ALA A 197 -32.80 -11.39 -9.47
C ALA A 197 -32.54 -12.91 -9.45
N ASN A 198 -31.28 -13.35 -9.30
CA ASN A 198 -30.86 -14.74 -9.47
C ASN A 198 -31.29 -15.37 -10.82
N ILE A 199 -31.54 -14.54 -11.84
CA ILE A 199 -32.00 -14.96 -13.17
C ILE A 199 -30.89 -14.78 -14.19
N LEU A 200 -30.29 -13.59 -14.20
CA LEU A 200 -29.27 -13.21 -15.17
C LEU A 200 -27.95 -13.03 -14.45
N ASN A 201 -26.93 -13.77 -14.86
CA ASN A 201 -25.55 -13.59 -14.43
C ASN A 201 -24.78 -12.85 -15.51
N PHE A 202 -23.89 -11.95 -15.12
CA PHE A 202 -22.95 -11.32 -16.04
C PHE A 202 -21.53 -11.40 -15.47
N ASP A 203 -20.55 -11.46 -16.36
CA ASP A 203 -19.14 -11.48 -16.02
C ASP A 203 -18.34 -10.78 -17.11
N ALA A 204 -17.33 -10.03 -16.72
CA ALA A 204 -16.38 -9.39 -17.60
C ALA A 204 -14.99 -9.39 -16.95
N SER A 205 -13.96 -9.68 -17.73
CA SER A 205 -12.57 -9.75 -17.28
C SER A 205 -11.62 -9.01 -18.19
N ASP A 206 -10.44 -8.71 -17.62
CA ASP A 206 -9.35 -8.01 -18.29
C ASP A 206 -9.80 -6.66 -18.85
N ILE A 207 -10.63 -5.96 -18.07
CA ILE A 207 -11.13 -4.63 -18.41
C ILE A 207 -9.95 -3.65 -18.29
N LYS A 208 -9.70 -2.88 -19.33
CA LYS A 208 -8.63 -1.87 -19.36
C LYS A 208 -9.21 -0.55 -19.83
N TYR A 209 -8.68 0.52 -19.26
CA TYR A 209 -8.94 1.87 -19.71
C TYR A 209 -7.62 2.52 -20.15
N ASP A 210 -7.57 2.89 -21.41
CA ASP A 210 -6.51 3.70 -21.99
C ASP A 210 -6.87 5.17 -21.79
N HIS A 211 -6.17 5.80 -20.83
CA HIS A 211 -6.39 7.19 -20.48
C HIS A 211 -5.95 8.18 -21.58
N GLU A 212 -5.01 7.79 -22.44
CA GLU A 212 -4.50 8.66 -23.51
C GLU A 212 -5.47 8.72 -24.68
N ASN A 213 -6.03 7.57 -25.06
CA ASN A 213 -6.93 7.43 -26.20
C ASN A 213 -8.42 7.40 -25.82
N THR A 214 -8.75 7.49 -24.52
CA THR A 214 -10.13 7.41 -23.99
C THR A 214 -10.84 6.14 -24.50
N LYS A 215 -10.16 5.00 -24.38
CA LYS A 215 -10.62 3.72 -24.92
C LYS A 215 -10.75 2.67 -23.82
N ILE A 216 -11.86 1.95 -23.82
CA ILE A 216 -12.04 0.76 -22.98
C ILE A 216 -11.80 -0.48 -23.83
N SER A 217 -11.11 -1.48 -23.28
CA SER A 217 -11.10 -2.83 -23.82
C SER A 217 -11.54 -3.84 -22.76
N ILE A 218 -12.25 -4.87 -23.20
CA ILE A 218 -12.75 -5.97 -22.37
C ILE A 218 -12.41 -7.25 -23.12
N ALA A 219 -11.47 -8.05 -22.61
CA ALA A 219 -11.02 -9.23 -23.33
C ALA A 219 -12.14 -10.29 -23.40
N LYS A 220 -12.90 -10.44 -22.32
CA LYS A 220 -14.01 -11.38 -22.23
C LYS A 220 -15.16 -10.75 -21.48
N ALA A 221 -16.35 -10.84 -22.04
CA ALA A 221 -17.59 -10.53 -21.37
C ALA A 221 -18.61 -11.64 -21.63
N SER A 222 -19.50 -11.89 -20.69
CA SER A 222 -20.59 -12.84 -20.87
C SER A 222 -21.83 -12.48 -20.07
N ILE A 223 -22.97 -12.92 -20.58
CA ILE A 223 -24.24 -12.97 -19.87
C ILE A 223 -24.73 -14.41 -19.94
N THR A 224 -25.27 -14.93 -18.84
CA THR A 224 -25.88 -16.26 -18.77
C THR A 224 -27.23 -16.17 -18.07
N ILE A 225 -28.23 -16.86 -18.61
CA ILE A 225 -29.53 -17.04 -17.97
C ILE A 225 -29.70 -18.55 -17.71
N PRO A 226 -29.29 -19.07 -16.53
CA PRO A 226 -29.29 -20.51 -16.26
C PRO A 226 -30.68 -21.15 -16.42
N LYS A 227 -31.72 -20.43 -15.99
CA LYS A 227 -33.12 -20.89 -16.08
C LYS A 227 -33.68 -20.91 -17.50
N LEU A 228 -32.97 -20.34 -18.47
CA LEU A 228 -33.35 -20.35 -19.88
C LEU A 228 -32.42 -21.31 -20.64
N ASN A 229 -32.40 -22.59 -20.24
CA ASN A 229 -31.57 -23.63 -20.86
C ASN A 229 -30.08 -23.23 -20.94
N ASP A 230 -29.56 -22.57 -19.91
CA ASP A 230 -28.22 -21.98 -19.88
C ASP A 230 -27.92 -21.09 -21.10
N ALA A 231 -28.91 -20.32 -21.56
CA ALA A 231 -28.71 -19.35 -22.63
C ALA A 231 -27.56 -18.41 -22.26
N LYS A 232 -26.57 -18.34 -23.12
CA LYS A 232 -25.32 -17.64 -22.89
C LYS A 232 -24.97 -16.77 -24.09
N ALA A 233 -24.60 -15.54 -23.82
CA ALA A 233 -23.92 -14.67 -24.77
C ALA A 233 -22.49 -14.45 -24.29
N ASN A 234 -21.48 -14.64 -25.14
CA ASN A 234 -20.10 -14.23 -24.87
C ASN A 234 -19.65 -13.21 -25.90
N VAL A 235 -18.81 -12.28 -25.49
CA VAL A 235 -18.14 -11.32 -26.37
C VAL A 235 -16.65 -11.37 -26.08
N GLU A 236 -15.85 -11.46 -27.15
CA GLU A 236 -14.40 -11.47 -27.12
C GLU A 236 -13.86 -10.14 -27.66
N ASN A 237 -12.89 -9.58 -26.94
CA ASN A 237 -12.16 -8.35 -27.30
C ASN A 237 -13.08 -7.15 -27.63
N ALA A 238 -14.10 -6.94 -26.79
CA ALA A 238 -14.94 -5.76 -26.90
C ALA A 238 -14.12 -4.50 -26.68
N ARG A 239 -14.43 -3.46 -27.46
CA ARG A 239 -13.75 -2.16 -27.47
C ARG A 239 -14.78 -1.05 -27.49
N ILE A 240 -14.60 -0.04 -26.65
CA ILE A 240 -15.45 1.15 -26.61
C ILE A 240 -14.55 2.36 -26.79
N ASP A 241 -14.82 3.16 -27.82
CA ASP A 241 -14.10 4.40 -28.12
C ASP A 241 -15.04 5.44 -28.72
N SER A 242 -14.50 6.54 -29.28
CA SER A 242 -15.27 7.61 -29.89
C SER A 242 -16.15 7.18 -31.07
N ASN A 243 -15.86 6.02 -31.68
CA ASN A 243 -16.65 5.46 -32.79
C ASN A 243 -17.79 4.54 -32.29
N GLY A 244 -17.89 4.30 -30.99
CA GLY A 244 -18.90 3.44 -30.38
C GLY A 244 -18.34 2.13 -29.83
N LEU A 245 -19.18 1.09 -29.83
CA LEU A 245 -18.88 -0.26 -29.35
C LEU A 245 -18.63 -1.20 -30.54
N ASP A 246 -17.56 -1.99 -30.44
CA ASP A 246 -17.20 -3.01 -31.43
C ASP A 246 -16.53 -4.20 -30.72
N TRP A 247 -16.38 -5.34 -31.40
CA TRP A 247 -15.85 -6.59 -30.83
C TRP A 247 -15.14 -7.41 -31.92
N ASP A 248 -14.49 -8.50 -31.53
CA ASP A 248 -13.98 -9.44 -32.53
C ASP A 248 -15.07 -10.48 -32.80
N LYS A 249 -15.53 -11.15 -31.74
CA LYS A 249 -16.50 -12.23 -31.85
C LYS A 249 -17.53 -12.17 -30.73
N ALA A 250 -18.79 -12.28 -31.10
CA ALA A 250 -19.88 -12.58 -30.17
C ALA A 250 -20.44 -13.97 -30.46
N THR A 251 -20.67 -14.77 -29.42
CA THR A 251 -21.31 -16.08 -29.52
C THR A 251 -22.58 -16.10 -28.69
N LEU A 252 -23.68 -16.56 -29.28
CA LEU A 252 -24.90 -16.87 -28.57
C LEU A 252 -25.11 -18.38 -28.61
N SER A 253 -25.33 -18.99 -27.46
CA SER A 253 -25.60 -20.41 -27.35
C SER A 253 -26.62 -20.72 -26.27
N ALA A 254 -27.24 -21.89 -26.35
CA ALA A 254 -28.08 -22.46 -25.30
C ALA A 254 -27.91 -23.98 -25.32
N THR A 255 -28.32 -24.68 -24.27
CA THR A 255 -28.34 -26.15 -24.28
C THR A 255 -29.38 -26.67 -25.25
N GLN A 256 -30.53 -25.99 -25.35
CA GLN A 256 -31.60 -26.30 -26.28
C GLN A 256 -32.55 -25.12 -26.48
N ILE A 257 -33.19 -25.06 -27.64
CA ILE A 257 -34.30 -24.14 -27.93
C ILE A 257 -35.47 -24.95 -28.51
N ALA A 258 -36.62 -24.87 -27.83
CA ALA A 258 -37.86 -25.44 -28.33
C ALA A 258 -38.55 -24.46 -29.30
N LEU A 259 -38.92 -24.94 -30.48
CA LEU A 259 -39.75 -24.23 -31.45
C LEU A 259 -41.16 -24.82 -31.43
N GLY A 260 -41.95 -24.40 -30.43
CA GLY A 260 -43.25 -24.99 -30.12
C GLY A 260 -43.14 -26.41 -29.55
N SER A 261 -44.17 -27.23 -29.74
CA SER A 261 -44.24 -28.59 -29.17
C SER A 261 -43.58 -29.68 -30.03
N TYR A 262 -43.07 -29.34 -31.21
CA TYR A 262 -42.75 -30.31 -32.26
C TYR A 262 -41.26 -30.40 -32.59
N VAL A 263 -40.50 -29.33 -32.37
CA VAL A 263 -39.09 -29.24 -32.77
C VAL A 263 -38.26 -28.73 -31.60
N ASN A 264 -37.16 -29.42 -31.32
CA ASN A 264 -36.16 -29.00 -30.35
C ASN A 264 -34.80 -28.93 -31.03
N ILE A 265 -34.16 -27.77 -31.00
CA ILE A 265 -32.81 -27.58 -31.51
C ILE A 265 -31.87 -27.79 -30.34
N SER A 266 -31.02 -28.81 -30.44
CA SER A 266 -29.99 -29.09 -29.43
C SER A 266 -28.75 -28.25 -29.71
N LYS A 267 -28.18 -27.66 -28.65
CA LYS A 267 -26.95 -26.85 -28.69
C LYS A 267 -26.90 -25.82 -29.84
N PRO A 268 -27.95 -24.99 -30.02
CA PRO A 268 -27.89 -23.93 -31.02
C PRO A 268 -26.73 -22.99 -30.70
N GLU A 269 -26.01 -22.58 -31.74
CA GLU A 269 -24.93 -21.60 -31.66
C GLU A 269 -25.06 -20.61 -32.82
N ALA A 270 -24.95 -19.32 -32.50
CA ALA A 270 -24.83 -18.26 -33.47
C ALA A 270 -23.55 -17.47 -33.19
N VAL A 271 -22.83 -17.12 -34.25
CA VAL A 271 -21.59 -16.34 -34.19
C VAL A 271 -21.81 -15.04 -34.95
N ILE A 272 -21.45 -13.92 -34.33
CA ILE A 272 -21.57 -12.59 -34.90
C ILE A 272 -20.19 -11.93 -34.81
N SER A 273 -19.54 -11.72 -35.95
CA SER A 273 -18.29 -10.96 -36.03
C SER A 273 -18.55 -9.47 -35.88
N GLY A 274 -17.56 -8.75 -35.34
CA GLY A 274 -17.62 -7.29 -35.26
C GLY A 274 -17.28 -6.59 -36.57
N ALA A 275 -17.26 -5.25 -36.55
CA ALA A 275 -17.12 -4.44 -37.75
C ALA A 275 -15.70 -4.46 -38.37
N LYS A 276 -14.71 -5.01 -37.67
CA LYS A 276 -13.30 -5.06 -38.11
C LYS A 276 -12.83 -6.45 -38.53
N ASP A 277 -13.71 -7.43 -38.61
CA ASP A 277 -13.46 -8.75 -39.22
C ASP A 277 -13.75 -8.74 -40.73
#